data_AF-A0A9P3UVE9-F1
#
_entry.id   AF-A0A9P3UVE9-F1
#
_cell.length_a   1.000
_cell.length_b   1.000
_cell.length_c   1.000
_cell.angle_alpha   90.00
_cell.angle_beta   90.00
_cell.angle_gamma   90.00
#
_symmetry.space_group_name_H-M   'P 1'
#
loop_
_entity.id
_entity.type
_entity.pdbx_description
1 polymer ?
#
loop_
_entity_poly.entity_id
_entity_poly.type
_entity_poly.pdbx_seq_one_letter_code
_entity_poly.pdbx_strand_id
1 'polypeptide(L)'
;MSAEPVTRSTTDPGVIHRPSSSRTWWTTGNVAEAVPGVLTPLTYTFWTGPFERSVRGSYAEMGVISRAQGRKVTDDPDDTALGIVFGRAVLNVNLILSVGAGLPGTNAAEVAANILGDTADNITALPPNTPMRYPVVLARRHKCTNRNGTHSKRGHDSSRREPRHRHSSVRCTQNGW
;
A
#
# COMPACT_ATOMS: atom_id res chain seq x y z
N MET A 1 -47.60 -12.33 6.41
CA MET A 1 -46.38 -11.52 6.22
C MET A 1 -45.90 -11.75 4.79
N SER A 2 -46.35 -10.91 3.87
CA SER A 2 -45.92 -10.99 2.47
C SER A 2 -44.52 -10.40 2.37
N ALA A 3 -43.56 -11.17 1.86
CA ALA A 3 -42.23 -10.67 1.57
C ALA A 3 -42.33 -9.76 0.34
N GLU A 4 -42.17 -8.45 0.54
CA GLU A 4 -41.97 -7.51 -0.56
C GLU A 4 -40.72 -7.92 -1.36
N PRO A 5 -40.80 -8.01 -2.70
CA PRO A 5 -39.63 -8.31 -3.51
C PRO A 5 -38.66 -7.13 -3.44
N VAL A 6 -37.49 -7.35 -2.86
CA VAL A 6 -36.38 -6.38 -2.89
C VAL A 6 -35.95 -6.19 -4.34
N THR A 7 -36.48 -5.17 -4.99
CA THR A 7 -36.06 -4.73 -6.32
C THR A 7 -34.74 -3.98 -6.18
N ARG A 8 -33.62 -4.69 -6.36
CA ARG A 8 -32.32 -4.01 -6.53
C ARG A 8 -32.37 -3.26 -7.86
N SER A 9 -32.34 -1.93 -7.79
CA SER A 9 -32.09 -1.07 -8.95
C SER A 9 -30.78 -1.51 -9.60
N THR A 10 -30.84 -1.96 -10.86
CA THR A 10 -29.70 -2.51 -11.62
C THR A 10 -28.59 -1.48 -11.86
N THR A 11 -28.86 -0.20 -11.58
CA THR A 11 -27.93 0.92 -11.78
C THR A 11 -27.12 1.27 -10.53
N ASP A 12 -27.40 0.67 -9.36
CA ASP A 12 -26.54 0.82 -8.19
C ASP A 12 -25.33 -0.12 -8.37
N PRO A 13 -24.10 0.41 -8.46
CA PRO A 13 -22.89 -0.40 -8.69
C PRO A 13 -22.72 -1.55 -7.68
N GLY A 14 -23.38 -1.48 -6.53
CA GLY A 14 -23.28 -2.48 -5.48
C GLY A 14 -21.93 -2.40 -4.77
N VAL A 15 -21.84 -3.01 -3.60
CA VAL A 15 -20.69 -2.85 -2.68
C VAL A 15 -19.36 -3.32 -3.29
N ILE A 16 -19.41 -4.20 -4.30
CA ILE A 16 -18.24 -4.84 -4.92
C ILE A 16 -17.86 -4.25 -6.28
N HIS A 17 -18.45 -3.14 -6.70
CA HIS A 17 -18.01 -2.41 -7.87
C HIS A 17 -18.09 -0.92 -7.56
N ARG A 18 -16.94 -0.27 -7.42
CA ARG A 18 -16.87 1.17 -7.16
C ARG A 18 -16.30 1.86 -8.41
N PRO A 19 -17.15 2.50 -9.24
CA PRO A 19 -16.66 3.24 -10.38
C PRO A 19 -15.86 4.46 -9.91
N SER A 20 -14.73 4.73 -10.57
CA SER A 20 -13.90 5.91 -10.38
C SER A 20 -14.11 6.87 -11.56
N SER A 21 -13.53 8.07 -11.50
CA SER A 21 -13.50 8.93 -12.69
C SER A 21 -12.58 8.33 -13.78
N SER A 22 -12.75 8.80 -15.02
CA SER A 22 -11.90 8.40 -16.16
C SER A 22 -10.44 8.85 -16.06
N ARG A 23 -10.10 9.60 -15.01
CA ARG A 23 -8.73 10.07 -14.72
C ARG A 23 -7.95 9.13 -13.80
N THR A 24 -8.61 8.13 -13.20
CA THR A 24 -7.97 7.19 -12.28
C THR A 24 -7.69 5.88 -12.99
N TRP A 25 -6.41 5.50 -13.04
CA TRP A 25 -5.99 4.23 -13.60
C TRP A 25 -5.90 3.15 -12.51
N TRP A 26 -6.34 1.95 -12.86
CA TRP A 26 -6.40 0.81 -11.95
C TRP A 26 -5.62 -0.37 -12.52
N THR A 27 -4.92 -1.10 -11.67
CA THR A 27 -4.26 -2.35 -12.03
C THR A 27 -4.71 -3.51 -11.14
N THR A 28 -4.90 -4.68 -11.75
CA THR A 28 -5.12 -5.95 -11.04
C THR A 28 -3.84 -6.76 -10.86
N GLY A 29 -2.78 -6.46 -11.62
CA GLY A 29 -1.60 -7.33 -11.76
C GLY A 29 -0.93 -7.62 -10.41
N ASN A 30 -0.51 -6.58 -9.71
CA ASN A 30 0.26 -6.71 -8.46
C ASN A 30 -0.62 -7.15 -7.28
N VAL A 31 -1.88 -6.73 -7.27
CA VAL A 31 -2.76 -6.97 -6.13
C VAL A 31 -3.39 -8.35 -6.16
N ALA A 32 -3.54 -8.95 -7.33
CA ALA A 32 -4.05 -10.32 -7.46
C ALA A 32 -3.13 -11.36 -6.80
N GLU A 33 -1.83 -11.06 -6.64
CA GLU A 33 -0.87 -11.91 -5.90
C GLU A 33 -1.13 -11.88 -4.39
N ALA A 34 -1.44 -10.70 -3.84
CA ALA A 34 -1.71 -10.53 -2.42
C ALA A 34 -3.16 -10.88 -2.05
N VAL A 35 -4.09 -10.64 -2.97
CA VAL A 35 -5.53 -10.79 -2.76
C VAL A 35 -6.13 -11.59 -3.93
N PRO A 36 -5.96 -12.93 -3.92
CA PRO A 36 -6.42 -13.76 -5.01
C PRO A 36 -7.96 -13.93 -5.01
N GLY A 37 -8.52 -14.05 -6.21
CA GLY A 37 -9.93 -14.42 -6.41
C GLY A 37 -10.91 -13.24 -6.41
N VAL A 38 -12.17 -13.55 -6.09
CA VAL A 38 -13.28 -12.58 -6.03
C VAL A 38 -13.65 -12.39 -4.57
N LEU A 39 -13.52 -11.15 -4.10
CA LEU A 39 -13.83 -10.76 -2.74
C LEU A 39 -15.34 -10.66 -2.52
N THR A 40 -15.80 -11.18 -1.40
CA THR A 40 -17.13 -10.86 -0.89
C THR A 40 -17.15 -9.43 -0.35
N PRO A 41 -18.32 -8.77 -0.26
CA PRO A 41 -18.43 -7.47 0.40
C PRO A 41 -17.79 -7.45 1.79
N LEU A 42 -18.00 -8.52 2.57
CA LEU A 42 -17.44 -8.66 3.92
C LEU A 42 -15.91 -8.76 3.88
N THR A 43 -15.35 -9.62 3.03
CA THR A 43 -13.89 -9.78 2.91
C THR A 43 -13.23 -8.46 2.53
N TYR A 44 -13.85 -7.68 1.64
CA TYR A 44 -13.34 -6.37 1.22
C TYR A 44 -13.26 -5.36 2.38
N THR A 45 -14.20 -5.39 3.33
CA THR A 45 -14.15 -4.49 4.50
C THR A 45 -12.93 -4.71 5.38
N PHE A 46 -12.42 -5.95 5.45
CA PHE A 46 -11.20 -6.26 6.20
C PHE A 46 -9.93 -5.79 5.49
N TRP A 47 -9.97 -5.61 4.16
CA TRP A 47 -8.84 -5.15 3.37
C TRP A 47 -8.75 -3.64 3.30
N THR A 48 -9.82 -2.96 2.88
CA THR A 48 -9.83 -1.52 2.55
C THR A 48 -9.23 -0.63 3.63
N GLY A 49 -9.83 -0.59 4.81
CA GLY A 49 -9.43 0.33 5.87
C GLY A 49 -8.00 0.09 6.37
N PRO A 50 -7.62 -1.14 6.76
CA PRO A 50 -6.26 -1.44 7.19
C PRO A 50 -5.21 -1.21 6.11
N PHE A 51 -5.49 -1.61 4.87
CA PHE A 51 -4.57 -1.42 3.75
C PHE A 51 -4.35 0.06 3.45
N GLU A 52 -5.41 0.86 3.37
CA GLU A 52 -5.33 2.30 3.13
C GLU A 52 -4.46 3.00 4.19
N ARG A 53 -4.70 2.68 5.47
CA ARG A 53 -3.92 3.23 6.59
C ARG A 53 -2.46 2.80 6.54
N SER A 54 -2.21 1.54 6.21
CA SER A 54 -0.85 0.99 6.11
C SER A 54 -0.08 1.70 5.00
N VAL A 55 -0.62 1.73 3.79
CA VAL A 55 0.01 2.32 2.60
C VAL A 55 0.28 3.80 2.80
N ARG A 56 -0.73 4.58 3.21
CA ARG A 56 -0.57 6.02 3.46
C ARG A 56 0.37 6.30 4.64
N GLY A 57 0.30 5.46 5.68
CA GLY A 57 1.21 5.50 6.81
C GLY A 57 2.66 5.34 6.36
N SER A 58 2.95 4.31 5.56
CA SER A 58 4.29 4.04 5.01
C SER A 58 4.79 5.21 4.16
N TYR A 59 3.94 5.79 3.31
CA TYR A 59 4.32 6.96 2.50
C TYR A 59 4.64 8.19 3.36
N ALA A 60 3.85 8.40 4.41
CA ALA A 60 4.10 9.46 5.37
C ALA A 60 5.34 9.23 6.20
N GLU A 61 5.69 7.97 6.52
CA GLU A 61 6.92 7.57 7.20
C GLU A 61 8.16 7.74 6.34
N MET A 62 8.08 7.40 5.04
CA MET A 62 9.14 7.70 4.07
C MET A 62 9.33 9.20 3.89
N GLY A 63 8.32 10.02 4.18
CA GLY A 63 8.37 11.48 4.09
C GLY A 63 7.96 12.03 2.73
N VAL A 64 7.49 11.16 1.83
CA VAL A 64 6.97 11.52 0.51
C VAL A 64 5.69 12.35 0.62
N ILE A 65 4.85 12.03 1.61
CA ILE A 65 3.66 12.82 1.97
C ILE A 65 3.76 13.34 3.40
N SER A 66 2.95 14.35 3.75
CA SER A 66 2.86 14.84 5.12
C SER A 66 2.22 13.82 6.06
N ARG A 67 2.50 13.92 7.36
CA ARG A 67 1.83 13.08 8.37
C ARG A 67 0.30 13.29 8.40
N ALA A 68 -0.16 14.50 8.10
CA ALA A 68 -1.58 14.80 7.99
C ALA A 68 -2.21 14.04 6.81
N GLN A 69 -1.58 14.07 5.64
CA GLN A 69 -2.02 13.30 4.47
C GLN A 69 -1.96 11.78 4.70
N GLY A 70 -0.95 11.31 5.43
CA GLY A 70 -0.83 9.88 5.81
C GLY A 70 -1.96 9.36 6.70
N ARG A 71 -2.58 10.25 7.48
CA ARG A 71 -3.71 9.90 8.37
C ARG A 71 -5.08 10.07 7.69
N LYS A 72 -5.12 10.68 6.50
CA LYS A 72 -6.36 10.90 5.75
C LYS A 72 -6.78 9.57 5.14
N VAL A 73 -7.75 8.90 5.76
CA VAL A 73 -8.52 7.83 5.14
C VAL A 73 -9.65 8.48 4.36
N THR A 74 -9.81 8.11 3.09
CA THR A 74 -10.80 8.68 2.17
C THR A 74 -11.69 7.56 1.63
N ASP A 75 -12.97 7.86 1.48
CA ASP A 75 -13.93 6.97 0.79
C ASP A 75 -14.10 7.35 -0.70
N ASP A 76 -13.38 8.37 -1.15
CA ASP A 76 -13.32 8.77 -2.55
C ASP A 76 -12.57 7.71 -3.38
N PRO A 77 -13.22 7.07 -4.38
CA PRO A 77 -12.58 6.08 -5.22
C PRO A 77 -11.37 6.64 -5.99
N ASP A 78 -11.31 7.95 -6.28
CA ASP A 78 -10.18 8.54 -7.00
C ASP A 78 -8.94 8.76 -6.10
N ASP A 79 -9.12 8.81 -4.77
CA ASP A 79 -8.05 9.06 -3.80
C ASP A 79 -7.69 7.79 -3.00
N THR A 80 -8.46 6.70 -3.06
CA THR A 80 -8.11 5.45 -2.34
C THR A 80 -6.97 4.69 -3.02
N ALA A 81 -6.14 4.01 -2.23
CA ALA A 81 -5.09 3.11 -2.70
C ALA A 81 -5.65 1.78 -3.23
N LEU A 82 -6.70 1.25 -2.60
CA LEU A 82 -7.30 -0.05 -2.91
C LEU A 82 -8.78 0.12 -3.26
N GLY A 83 -9.13 -0.24 -4.50
CA GLY A 83 -10.50 -0.28 -4.99
C GLY A 83 -11.01 -1.71 -5.19
N ILE A 84 -12.28 -1.82 -5.60
CA ILE A 84 -12.91 -3.08 -5.98
C ILE A 84 -13.75 -2.90 -7.25
N VAL A 85 -13.53 -3.79 -8.23
CA VAL A 85 -14.21 -3.77 -9.52
C VAL A 85 -14.73 -5.19 -9.80
N PHE A 86 -16.06 -5.35 -9.81
CA PHE A 86 -16.73 -6.64 -9.99
C PHE A 86 -16.17 -7.73 -9.05
N GLY A 87 -15.92 -7.35 -7.79
CA GLY A 87 -15.37 -8.22 -6.76
C GLY A 87 -13.86 -8.47 -6.86
N ARG A 88 -13.16 -7.94 -7.85
CA ARG A 88 -11.69 -8.03 -7.94
C ARG A 88 -11.04 -6.82 -7.29
N ALA A 89 -10.05 -7.07 -6.45
CA ALA A 89 -9.22 -6.00 -5.89
C ALA A 89 -8.43 -5.32 -7.00
N VAL A 90 -8.35 -4.00 -6.94
CA VAL A 90 -7.57 -3.16 -7.86
C VAL A 90 -6.77 -2.12 -7.10
N LEU A 91 -5.58 -1.79 -7.59
CA LEU A 91 -4.75 -0.73 -7.01
C LEU A 91 -4.76 0.52 -7.87
N ASN A 92 -4.78 1.67 -7.20
CA ASN A 92 -4.75 2.98 -7.83
C ASN A 92 -3.32 3.28 -8.32
N VAL A 93 -3.16 3.26 -9.65
CA VAL A 93 -1.88 3.49 -10.31
C VAL A 93 -1.41 4.93 -10.10
N ASN A 94 -2.33 5.91 -10.13
CA ASN A 94 -2.00 7.33 -9.96
C ASN A 94 -1.30 7.57 -8.61
N LEU A 95 -1.82 6.96 -7.55
CA LEU A 95 -1.26 7.09 -6.21
C LEU A 95 0.15 6.50 -6.16
N ILE A 96 0.33 5.28 -6.67
CA ILE A 96 1.61 4.58 -6.67
C ILE A 96 2.68 5.38 -7.42
N LEU A 97 2.33 5.87 -8.61
CA LEU A 97 3.24 6.66 -9.43
C LEU A 97 3.56 8.01 -8.78
N SER A 98 2.57 8.70 -8.21
CA SER A 98 2.80 9.98 -7.52
C SER A 98 3.80 9.84 -6.36
N VAL A 99 3.74 8.71 -5.65
CA VAL A 99 4.64 8.42 -4.53
C VAL A 99 6.01 7.99 -5.03
N GLY A 100 6.05 7.12 -6.04
CA GLY A 100 7.29 6.67 -6.64
C GLY A 100 8.08 7.82 -7.26
N ALA A 101 7.42 8.77 -7.90
CA ALA A 101 8.05 9.98 -8.44
C ALA A 101 8.53 10.94 -7.32
N GLY A 102 7.88 10.91 -6.16
CA GLY A 102 8.28 11.66 -4.97
C GLY A 102 9.52 11.12 -4.24
N LEU A 103 10.08 9.98 -4.66
CA LEU A 103 11.33 9.44 -4.12
C LEU A 103 12.55 9.99 -4.89
N PRO A 104 13.68 10.25 -4.21
CA PRO A 104 14.88 10.75 -4.86
C PRO A 104 15.52 9.64 -5.71
N GLY A 105 15.79 9.95 -6.98
CA GLY A 105 16.44 9.03 -7.92
C GLY A 105 15.48 8.10 -8.66
N THR A 106 14.19 8.35 -8.59
CA THR A 106 13.16 7.64 -9.36
C THR A 106 12.24 8.63 -10.06
N ASN A 107 11.60 8.20 -11.14
CA ASN A 107 10.56 8.97 -11.82
C ASN A 107 9.29 8.12 -12.05
N ALA A 108 8.19 8.77 -12.43
CA ALA A 108 6.92 8.07 -12.65
C ALA A 108 7.01 7.00 -13.76
N ALA A 109 7.76 7.24 -14.84
CA ALA A 109 7.90 6.29 -15.93
C ALA A 109 8.63 5.01 -15.48
N GLU A 110 9.71 5.12 -14.71
CA GLU A 110 10.42 3.97 -14.14
C GLU A 110 9.54 3.16 -13.18
N VAL A 111 8.71 3.85 -12.40
CA VAL A 111 7.76 3.19 -11.48
C VAL A 111 6.67 2.48 -12.27
N ALA A 112 6.15 3.11 -13.34
CA ALA A 112 5.17 2.51 -14.24
C ALA A 112 5.75 1.26 -14.92
N ALA A 113 6.96 1.34 -15.48
CA ALA A 113 7.64 0.20 -16.09
C ALA A 113 7.74 -0.98 -15.13
N ASN A 114 8.16 -0.73 -13.88
CA ASN A 114 8.35 -1.79 -12.89
C ASN A 114 7.04 -2.43 -12.41
N ILE A 115 5.96 -1.66 -12.36
CA ILE A 115 4.70 -2.12 -11.76
C ILE A 115 3.74 -2.64 -12.81
N LEU A 116 3.70 -2.02 -13.99
CA LEU A 116 2.76 -2.34 -15.06
C LEU A 116 3.42 -3.11 -16.21
N GLY A 117 4.75 -3.14 -16.27
CA GLY A 117 5.48 -3.70 -17.41
C GLY A 117 5.46 -2.81 -18.65
N ASP A 118 4.88 -1.61 -18.56
CA ASP A 118 4.72 -0.67 -19.66
C ASP A 118 4.79 0.79 -19.17
N THR A 119 5.25 1.69 -20.03
CA THR A 119 5.42 3.12 -19.79
C THR A 119 4.55 3.94 -20.74
N ALA A 120 3.26 3.63 -20.80
CA ALA A 120 2.37 4.34 -21.69
C ALA A 120 2.35 5.85 -21.36
N ASP A 121 2.54 6.71 -22.37
CA ASP A 121 2.73 8.16 -22.21
C ASP A 121 1.56 8.83 -21.47
N ASN A 122 0.35 8.28 -21.62
CA ASN A 122 -0.87 8.74 -20.96
C ASN A 122 -0.88 8.52 -19.44
N ILE A 123 -0.11 7.55 -18.92
CA ILE A 123 -0.01 7.22 -17.50
C ILE A 123 0.90 8.22 -16.76
N THR A 124 1.82 8.87 -17.49
CA THR A 124 2.88 9.73 -16.93
C THR A 124 2.45 11.19 -16.73
N ALA A 125 1.19 11.55 -17.02
CA ALA A 125 0.65 12.90 -16.88
C ALA A 125 0.44 13.37 -15.42
N LEU A 126 1.14 12.78 -14.46
CA LEU A 126 1.09 13.16 -13.05
C LEU A 126 1.89 14.44 -12.82
N PRO A 127 1.48 15.29 -11.86
CA PRO A 127 2.18 16.52 -11.57
C PRO A 127 3.66 16.25 -11.28
N PRO A 128 4.59 17.08 -11.80
CA PRO A 128 6.02 16.83 -11.68
C PRO A 128 6.44 16.69 -10.23
N ASN A 129 7.46 15.85 -10.01
CA ASN A 129 8.11 15.61 -8.72
C ASN A 129 8.18 16.91 -7.93
N THR A 130 7.69 16.89 -6.68
CA THR A 130 7.89 18.04 -5.79
C THR A 130 9.26 17.85 -5.12
N PRO A 131 10.37 18.44 -5.63
CA PRO A 131 11.69 18.28 -5.04
C PRO A 131 11.77 18.79 -3.59
N MET A 132 10.78 19.59 -3.16
CA MET A 132 10.72 20.16 -1.81
C MET A 132 10.74 19.12 -0.69
N ARG A 133 10.38 17.85 -0.96
CA ARG A 133 10.38 16.79 0.06
C ARG A 133 11.61 15.89 0.03
N TYR A 134 12.49 15.99 -0.98
CA TYR A 134 13.69 15.16 -1.08
C TYR A 134 14.61 15.26 0.16
N PRO A 135 14.86 16.45 0.75
CA PRO A 135 15.65 16.53 1.98
C PRO A 135 15.02 15.74 3.13
N VAL A 136 13.68 15.74 3.24
CA VAL A 136 12.96 15.00 4.28
C VAL A 136 13.08 13.49 4.03
N VAL A 137 12.89 13.04 2.79
CA VAL A 137 12.99 11.62 2.42
C VAL A 137 14.40 11.08 2.70
N LEU A 138 15.44 11.80 2.26
CA LEU A 138 16.83 11.43 2.51
C LEU A 138 17.14 11.37 4.01
N ALA A 139 16.77 12.41 4.77
CA ALA A 139 17.01 12.46 6.22
C ALA A 139 16.37 11.29 6.97
N ARG A 140 15.19 10.84 6.54
CA ARG A 140 14.50 9.69 7.15
C ARG A 140 15.13 8.36 6.78
N ARG A 141 15.51 8.19 5.51
CA ARG A 141 16.23 6.98 5.04
C ARG A 141 17.50 6.76 5.86
N HIS A 142 18.31 7.80 6.07
CA HIS A 142 19.51 7.73 6.90
C HIS A 142 19.22 7.36 8.36
N LYS A 143 18.14 7.90 8.96
CA LYS A 143 17.75 7.58 10.34
C LYS A 143 17.33 6.11 10.50
N CYS A 144 16.59 5.54 9.55
CA CYS A 144 16.20 4.12 9.60
C CYS A 144 17.41 3.19 9.44
N THR A 145 18.31 3.47 8.49
CA THR A 145 19.53 2.68 8.29
C THR A 145 20.42 2.69 9.55
N ASN A 146 20.61 3.86 10.18
CA ASN A 146 21.41 3.95 11.39
C ASN A 146 20.74 3.25 12.60
N ARG A 147 19.41 3.28 12.71
CA ARG A 147 18.70 2.59 13.79
C ARG A 147 18.84 1.07 13.68
N ASN A 148 18.73 0.52 12.46
CA ASN A 148 18.88 -0.91 12.21
C ASN A 148 20.33 -1.41 12.40
N GLY A 149 21.33 -0.59 12.08
CA GLY A 149 22.75 -0.92 12.32
C GLY A 149 23.12 -1.11 13.80
N THR A 150 22.43 -0.41 14.71
CA THR A 150 22.66 -0.56 16.16
C THR A 150 21.99 -1.79 16.79
N HIS A 151 21.02 -2.41 16.10
CA HIS A 151 20.39 -3.67 16.52
C HIS A 151 21.20 -4.88 16.03
N SER A 152 21.74 -4.82 14.82
CA SER A 152 22.58 -5.89 14.25
C SER A 152 23.87 -6.14 15.06
N LYS A 153 24.52 -5.06 15.56
CA LYS A 153 25.73 -5.22 16.40
C LYS A 153 25.46 -5.83 17.79
N ARG A 154 24.22 -5.77 18.29
CA ARG A 154 23.85 -6.38 19.58
C ARG A 154 23.54 -7.87 19.49
N GLY A 155 23.18 -8.39 18.31
CA GLY A 155 22.93 -9.81 18.09
C GLY A 155 24.17 -10.64 17.74
N HIS A 156 25.24 -10.00 17.25
CA HIS A 156 26.48 -10.71 16.88
C HIS A 156 27.43 -10.95 18.07
N ASP A 157 27.27 -10.19 19.15
CA ASP A 157 28.11 -10.33 20.36
C ASP A 157 27.59 -11.42 21.31
N SER A 158 26.28 -11.73 21.26
CA SER A 158 25.65 -12.76 22.07
C SER A 158 25.84 -14.19 21.55
N SER A 159 26.39 -14.40 20.34
CA SER A 159 26.63 -15.74 19.79
C SER A 159 28.03 -16.30 20.08
N ARG A 160 28.88 -15.59 20.83
CA ARG A 160 30.27 -16.01 21.15
C ARG A 160 30.48 -16.53 22.57
N ARG A 161 29.43 -16.60 23.40
CA ARG A 161 29.54 -17.11 24.77
C ARG A 161 28.45 -18.12 25.08
N GLU A 162 28.67 -19.39 24.76
CA GLU A 162 28.05 -20.49 25.51
C GLU A 162 28.80 -21.82 25.31
N PRO A 163 28.99 -22.60 26.38
CA PRO A 163 28.91 -24.05 26.24
C PRO A 163 27.77 -24.64 27.09
N ARG A 164 26.90 -25.35 26.37
CA ARG A 164 26.25 -26.64 26.68
C ARG A 164 25.24 -26.77 27.85
N HIS A 165 24.03 -27.22 27.43
CA HIS A 165 22.95 -27.93 28.15
C HIS A 165 22.16 -27.06 29.16
N ARG A 166 20.83 -27.11 29.32
CA ARG A 166 19.78 -28.10 29.01
C ARG A 166 18.41 -27.38 29.13
N HIS A 167 17.39 -27.94 28.47
CA HIS A 167 15.94 -27.86 28.76
C HIS A 167 15.11 -26.59 28.44
N SER A 168 14.26 -26.77 27.42
CA SER A 168 12.85 -26.34 27.27
C SER A 168 12.34 -25.05 27.97
N SER A 169 11.91 -24.07 27.16
CA SER A 169 10.49 -23.67 27.07
C SER A 169 10.29 -22.49 26.11
N VAL A 170 9.45 -22.72 25.10
CA VAL A 170 8.39 -21.88 24.52
C VAL A 170 8.47 -20.33 24.59
N ARG A 171 8.18 -19.74 23.40
CA ARG A 171 7.72 -18.36 23.05
C ARG A 171 8.80 -17.31 22.79
N CYS A 172 8.72 -16.45 21.76
CA CYS A 172 7.63 -16.12 20.84
C CYS A 172 8.21 -15.81 19.45
N THR A 173 7.76 -16.53 18.42
CA THR A 173 8.07 -16.34 17.02
C THR A 173 7.28 -15.18 16.43
N GLN A 174 7.95 -14.40 15.57
CA GLN A 174 7.44 -13.76 14.35
C GLN A 174 5.92 -13.53 14.27
N ASN A 175 5.51 -12.27 14.41
CA ASN A 175 4.26 -11.81 13.81
C ASN A 175 4.58 -11.28 12.41
N GLY A 176 4.54 -12.20 11.44
CA GLY A 176 4.01 -11.88 10.13
C GLY A 176 2.48 -11.85 10.17
N TRP A 177 1.91 -11.25 9.13
CA TRP A 177 0.52 -10.84 8.92
C TRP A 177 0.17 -9.47 9.51
#